data_AF-A0A2V8J224-F1
#
_entry.id   AF-A0A2V8J224-F1
#
_cell.length_a   1.000
_cell.length_b   1.000
_cell.length_c   1.000
_cell.angle_alpha   90.00
_cell.angle_beta   90.00
_cell.angle_gamma   90.00
#
_symmetry.space_group_name_H-M   'P 1'
#
loop_
_entity.id
_entity.type
_entity.pdbx_description
1 polymer ?
#
loop_
_entity_poly.entity_id
_entity_poly.type
_entity_poly.pdbx_seq_one_letter_code
_entity_poly.pdbx_strand_id
1 'polypeptide(L)'
;MRRLIVIFVSILITLLALEFQAQTPPAQTQKPPQTQAPPAQTQKPPQTQTPPAQTQKPQTPTPPAQTQKPPQTPTPPAAQTPPPAQTPPPPAPQTPPPAAAAKPPAPDPLQLAEDWMVRWNNLSNYSLSFEGKEVGREELVNKMMELYAPDVVAEVPPHDDEQIGPVILRGSELVRKWIDRISRTQVRLLYIQRRQTKRQFEGTKLVYSTPLPWGGVGISWEIIAAWSRREDRRKFTGPGSVFLQYNAAGKIDRLRLYVGEISEVTAL
;
A
#
# COMPACT_ATOMS: atom_id res chain seq x y z
N MET A 1 -53.03 31.08 -17.50
CA MET A 1 -51.61 31.44 -17.77
C MET A 1 -50.57 30.38 -17.40
N ARG A 2 -50.92 29.19 -16.85
CA ARG A 2 -49.93 28.12 -16.57
C ARG A 2 -49.87 26.99 -17.63
N ARG A 3 -50.80 26.96 -18.60
CA ARG A 3 -50.80 25.97 -19.69
C ARG A 3 -50.18 26.47 -21.01
N LEU A 4 -49.90 27.77 -21.12
CA LEU A 4 -49.27 28.38 -22.31
C LEU A 4 -47.73 28.31 -22.25
N ILE A 5 -47.14 28.28 -21.05
CA ILE A 5 -45.69 28.27 -20.83
C ILE A 5 -45.08 26.89 -21.16
N VAL A 6 -45.81 25.80 -20.94
CA VAL A 6 -45.32 24.43 -21.19
C VAL A 6 -45.17 24.15 -22.69
N ILE A 7 -46.01 24.73 -23.54
CA ILE A 7 -45.95 24.54 -25.00
C ILE A 7 -44.75 25.29 -25.60
N PHE A 8 -44.40 26.47 -25.08
CA PHE A 8 -43.25 27.24 -25.56
C PHE A 8 -41.90 26.62 -25.18
N VAL A 9 -41.79 25.96 -24.03
CA VAL A 9 -40.55 25.26 -23.62
C VAL A 9 -40.34 23.99 -24.45
N SER A 10 -41.41 23.29 -24.86
CA SER A 10 -41.28 22.09 -25.70
C SER A 10 -40.94 22.38 -27.17
N ILE A 11 -41.34 23.53 -27.73
CA ILE A 11 -40.96 23.93 -29.11
C ILE A 11 -39.51 24.45 -29.16
N LEU A 12 -39.01 25.04 -28.08
CA LEU A 12 -37.62 25.51 -28.01
C LEU A 12 -36.62 24.33 -27.85
N ILE A 13 -37.04 23.21 -27.26
CA ILE A 13 -36.19 22.01 -27.11
C ILE A 13 -36.14 21.19 -28.41
N THR A 14 -37.17 21.23 -29.26
CA THR A 14 -37.15 20.55 -30.57
C THR A 14 -36.43 21.36 -31.66
N LEU A 15 -36.31 22.68 -31.55
CA LEU A 15 -35.50 23.49 -32.47
C LEU A 15 -33.99 23.49 -32.15
N LEU A 16 -33.58 23.13 -30.92
CA LEU A 16 -32.15 23.00 -30.57
C LEU A 16 -31.56 21.63 -30.90
N ALA A 17 -32.39 20.66 -31.30
CA ALA A 17 -31.98 19.29 -31.63
C ALA A 17 -31.87 19.02 -33.15
N LEU A 18 -32.01 20.06 -33.98
CA LEU A 18 -32.03 19.94 -35.45
C LEU A 18 -30.93 20.76 -36.15
N GLU A 19 -29.79 21.01 -35.50
CA GLU A 19 -28.61 21.63 -36.14
C GLU A 19 -27.27 20.95 -35.78
N PHE A 20 -27.29 19.66 -35.40
CA PHE A 20 -26.08 18.85 -35.31
C PHE A 20 -26.16 17.64 -36.25
N GLN A 21 -26.34 17.92 -37.54
CA GLN A 21 -26.09 16.97 -38.62
C GLN A 21 -24.87 17.43 -39.42
N ALA A 22 -23.88 16.55 -39.45
CA ALA A 22 -22.85 16.38 -40.48
C ALA A 22 -21.82 17.52 -40.68
N GLN A 23 -20.74 17.47 -39.89
CA GLN A 23 -19.40 17.79 -40.40
C GLN A 23 -18.41 16.70 -39.95
N THR A 24 -18.36 15.61 -40.73
CA THR A 24 -17.17 14.75 -40.80
C THR A 24 -16.01 15.57 -41.38
N PRO A 25 -14.86 15.69 -40.70
CA PRO A 25 -13.66 16.21 -41.33
C PRO A 25 -13.26 15.30 -42.50
N PRO A 26 -12.87 15.83 -43.67
CA PRO A 26 -12.39 14.98 -44.75
C PRO A 26 -11.14 14.22 -44.29
N ALA A 27 -11.16 12.91 -44.51
CA ALA A 27 -10.03 12.03 -44.30
C ALA A 27 -8.81 12.57 -45.07
N GLN A 28 -7.81 13.05 -44.34
CA GLN A 28 -6.50 13.29 -44.91
C GLN A 28 -5.85 11.93 -45.16
N THR A 29 -5.77 11.54 -46.42
CA THR A 29 -4.95 10.41 -46.89
C THR A 29 -3.48 10.76 -46.65
N GLN A 30 -2.98 10.51 -45.44
CA GLN A 30 -1.54 10.54 -45.19
C GLN A 30 -0.91 9.28 -45.80
N LYS A 31 -0.08 9.52 -46.81
CA LYS A 31 0.82 8.55 -47.46
C LYS A 31 1.59 7.76 -46.38
N PRO A 32 1.73 6.43 -46.49
CA PRO A 32 2.49 5.65 -45.52
C PRO A 32 3.93 6.17 -45.42
N PRO A 33 4.53 6.27 -44.21
CA PRO A 33 5.94 6.61 -44.09
C PRO A 33 6.76 5.53 -44.79
N GLN A 34 7.57 5.94 -45.76
CA GLN A 34 8.58 5.07 -46.34
C GLN A 34 9.56 4.65 -45.24
N THR A 35 9.60 3.35 -44.97
CA THR A 35 10.64 2.69 -44.18
C THR A 35 12.00 3.04 -44.75
N GLN A 36 12.74 3.92 -44.08
CA GLN A 36 14.19 4.04 -44.31
C GLN A 36 14.86 2.88 -43.57
N ALA A 37 15.49 1.99 -44.34
CA ALA A 37 16.37 0.96 -43.79
C ALA A 37 17.55 1.65 -43.06
N PRO A 38 17.94 1.17 -41.85
CA PRO A 38 19.14 1.66 -41.21
C PRO A 38 20.37 1.33 -42.06
N PRO A 39 21.37 2.22 -42.19
CA PRO A 39 22.63 1.86 -42.82
C PRO A 39 23.29 0.74 -42.00
N ALA A 40 23.73 -0.29 -42.72
CA ALA A 40 24.45 -1.43 -42.17
C ALA A 40 25.70 -0.95 -41.41
N GLN A 41 25.68 -1.01 -40.08
CA GLN A 41 26.90 -0.96 -39.28
C GLN A 41 27.45 -2.38 -39.17
N THR A 42 28.56 -2.59 -39.86
CA THR A 42 29.41 -3.78 -39.73
C THR A 42 29.81 -3.92 -38.26
N GLN A 43 29.43 -5.03 -37.66
CA GLN A 43 29.77 -5.41 -36.29
C GLN A 43 31.29 -5.54 -36.14
N LYS A 44 31.87 -4.86 -35.15
CA LYS A 44 33.08 -5.33 -34.47
C LYS A 44 32.59 -6.12 -33.24
N PRO A 45 33.00 -7.39 -33.05
CA PRO A 45 32.53 -8.18 -31.92
C PRO A 45 32.93 -7.50 -30.60
N PRO A 46 32.06 -7.47 -29.58
CA PRO A 46 32.46 -7.01 -28.26
C PRO A 46 33.54 -7.96 -27.73
N GLN A 47 34.72 -7.40 -27.43
CA GLN A 47 35.73 -8.12 -26.68
C GLN A 47 35.13 -8.54 -25.34
N THR A 48 35.08 -9.84 -25.13
CA THR A 48 34.79 -10.48 -23.85
C THR A 48 35.83 -9.99 -22.84
N GLN A 49 35.44 -9.10 -21.93
CA GLN A 49 36.24 -8.84 -20.75
C GLN A 49 36.01 -10.00 -19.78
N THR A 50 37.03 -10.84 -19.67
CA THR A 50 37.15 -11.88 -18.65
C THR A 50 37.17 -11.21 -17.27
N PRO A 51 36.28 -11.58 -16.32
CA PRO A 51 36.45 -11.20 -14.92
C PRO A 51 37.70 -11.92 -14.37
N PRO A 52 38.59 -11.27 -13.60
CA PRO A 52 39.57 -12.02 -12.82
C PRO A 52 38.82 -12.87 -11.79
N ALA A 53 39.05 -14.17 -11.83
CA ALA A 53 38.63 -15.10 -10.79
C ALA A 53 39.29 -14.71 -9.46
N GLN A 54 38.51 -14.22 -8.51
CA GLN A 54 38.89 -14.21 -7.10
C GLN A 54 38.09 -15.28 -6.37
N THR A 55 38.72 -16.43 -6.25
CA THR A 55 38.37 -17.47 -5.28
C THR A 55 38.73 -16.93 -3.89
N GLN A 56 37.75 -16.60 -3.05
CA GLN A 56 37.88 -16.74 -1.59
C GLN A 56 36.52 -16.61 -0.87
N LYS A 57 36.14 -17.73 -0.25
CA LYS A 57 35.01 -17.93 0.66
C LYS A 57 35.27 -17.16 1.96
N PRO A 58 34.30 -16.41 2.53
CA PRO A 58 34.44 -15.89 3.89
C PRO A 58 34.47 -17.06 4.88
N GLN A 59 35.62 -17.30 5.51
CA GLN A 59 35.76 -18.21 6.65
C GLN A 59 35.48 -17.42 7.93
N THR A 60 34.49 -17.89 8.69
CA THR A 60 34.22 -17.50 10.08
C THR A 60 35.43 -17.86 10.95
N PRO A 61 35.95 -16.96 11.80
CA PRO A 61 37.02 -17.31 12.73
C PRO A 61 36.49 -18.22 13.86
N THR A 62 37.06 -19.42 13.94
CA THR A 62 36.91 -20.39 15.04
C THR A 62 37.65 -19.89 16.29
N PRO A 63 37.08 -20.02 17.51
CA PRO A 63 37.80 -19.72 18.75
C PRO A 63 38.94 -20.73 19.02
N PRO A 64 40.04 -20.33 19.69
CA PRO A 64 41.15 -21.25 19.99
C PRO A 64 40.73 -22.30 21.03
N ALA A 65 40.92 -23.57 20.67
CA ALA A 65 40.79 -24.71 21.57
C ALA A 65 41.95 -24.71 22.60
N GLN A 66 41.60 -24.61 23.88
CA GLN A 66 42.52 -24.97 24.96
C GLN A 66 42.40 -26.46 25.24
N THR A 67 43.52 -27.15 25.04
CA THR A 67 43.75 -28.55 25.37
C THR A 67 43.77 -28.71 26.90
N GLN A 68 42.74 -29.32 27.48
CA GLN A 68 42.83 -29.94 28.80
C GLN A 68 42.77 -31.46 28.67
N LYS A 69 43.86 -32.08 29.12
CA LYS A 69 44.12 -33.51 29.21
C LYS A 69 43.10 -34.16 30.17
N PRO A 70 42.43 -35.27 29.82
CA PRO A 70 41.58 -35.97 30.76
C PRO A 70 42.42 -36.62 31.88
N PRO A 71 42.00 -36.54 33.16
CA PRO A 71 42.57 -37.37 34.22
C PRO A 71 42.26 -38.85 33.98
N GLN A 72 43.26 -39.69 34.17
CA GLN A 72 43.16 -41.15 34.10
C GLN A 72 42.31 -41.66 35.27
N THR A 73 41.23 -42.39 34.97
CA THR A 73 40.51 -43.20 35.95
C THR A 73 40.95 -44.67 35.79
N PRO A 74 41.32 -45.37 36.87
CA PRO A 74 41.82 -46.75 36.79
C PRO A 74 40.75 -47.78 36.41
N THR A 75 41.22 -48.85 35.76
CA THR A 75 40.51 -50.05 35.28
C THR A 75 39.70 -50.76 36.40
N PRO A 76 38.50 -51.30 36.10
CA PRO A 76 37.62 -51.92 37.11
C PRO A 76 37.95 -53.39 37.41
N PRO A 77 37.70 -53.91 38.62
CA PRO A 77 37.62 -55.35 38.86
C PRO A 77 36.19 -55.88 38.60
N ALA A 78 36.17 -57.03 37.92
CA ALA A 78 35.14 -58.06 37.75
C ALA A 78 33.66 -57.81 38.16
N ALA A 79 32.81 -57.92 37.13
CA ALA A 79 31.44 -58.46 37.09
C ALA A 79 30.66 -58.62 38.40
N GLN A 80 29.65 -57.77 38.56
CA GLN A 80 28.40 -58.12 39.25
C GLN A 80 27.23 -57.86 38.30
N THR A 81 26.27 -58.77 38.34
CA THR A 81 25.06 -58.91 37.50
C THR A 81 24.25 -57.62 37.33
N PRO A 82 23.64 -57.36 36.16
CA PRO A 82 22.79 -56.18 35.99
C PRO A 82 21.44 -56.36 36.73
N PRO A 83 20.92 -55.33 37.42
CA PRO A 83 19.53 -55.29 37.86
C PRO A 83 18.59 -55.11 36.64
N PRO A 84 17.34 -55.58 36.72
CA PRO A 84 16.42 -55.56 35.57
C PRO A 84 16.12 -54.13 35.12
N ALA A 85 16.01 -53.96 33.79
CA ALA A 85 15.68 -52.71 33.13
C ALA A 85 14.38 -52.09 33.68
N GLN A 86 14.48 -50.90 34.26
CA GLN A 86 13.32 -50.07 34.55
C GLN A 86 12.90 -49.36 33.27
N THR A 87 11.67 -49.60 32.83
CA THR A 87 11.01 -48.87 31.74
C THR A 87 10.85 -47.40 32.14
N PRO A 88 11.10 -46.41 31.25
CA PRO A 88 10.80 -45.01 31.58
C PRO A 88 9.29 -44.86 31.86
N PRO A 89 8.88 -44.02 32.83
CA PRO A 89 7.47 -43.73 33.02
C PRO A 89 6.89 -43.01 31.80
N PRO A 90 5.59 -43.20 31.50
CA PRO A 90 4.94 -42.50 30.39
C PRO A 90 4.99 -40.98 30.60
N PRO A 91 5.00 -40.17 29.53
CA PRO A 91 4.95 -38.72 29.66
C PRO A 91 3.69 -38.32 30.44
N ALA A 92 3.86 -37.43 31.43
CA ALA A 92 2.72 -36.86 32.15
C ALA A 92 1.74 -36.17 31.18
N PRO A 93 0.42 -36.19 31.43
CA PRO A 93 -0.54 -35.48 30.61
C PRO A 93 -0.17 -34.00 30.53
N GLN A 94 0.01 -33.49 29.32
CA GLN A 94 0.15 -32.06 29.11
C GLN A 94 -1.17 -31.40 29.50
N THR A 95 -1.16 -30.62 30.57
CA THR A 95 -2.26 -29.71 30.88
C THR A 95 -2.44 -28.81 29.65
N PRO A 96 -3.65 -28.69 29.07
CA PRO A 96 -3.89 -27.74 28.00
C PRO A 96 -3.47 -26.34 28.48
N PRO A 97 -2.91 -25.47 27.62
CA PRO A 97 -2.65 -24.08 27.97
C PRO A 97 -3.91 -23.46 28.58
N PRO A 98 -3.79 -22.56 29.57
CA PRO A 98 -4.96 -21.84 30.09
C PRO A 98 -5.72 -21.27 28.91
N ALA A 99 -7.02 -21.56 28.82
CA ALA A 99 -7.90 -20.98 27.82
C ALA A 99 -7.65 -19.48 27.82
N ALA A 100 -7.11 -18.98 26.71
CA ALA A 100 -6.86 -17.55 26.52
C ALA A 100 -8.16 -16.84 26.88
N ALA A 101 -8.10 -16.01 27.93
CA ALA A 101 -9.21 -15.14 28.28
C ALA A 101 -9.71 -14.49 26.98
N ALA A 102 -11.00 -14.64 26.70
CA ALA A 102 -11.59 -14.22 25.44
C ALA A 102 -11.20 -12.77 25.18
N LYS A 103 -10.27 -12.58 24.24
CA LYS A 103 -9.84 -11.27 23.76
C LYS A 103 -11.11 -10.58 23.24
N PRO A 104 -11.32 -9.27 23.52
CA PRO A 104 -12.44 -8.53 22.95
C PRO A 104 -12.53 -8.80 21.45
N PRO A 105 -13.73 -8.89 20.86
CA PRO A 105 -13.87 -9.14 19.43
C PRO A 105 -13.00 -8.12 18.68
N ALA A 106 -12.09 -8.63 17.85
CA ALA A 106 -11.22 -7.79 17.05
C ALA A 106 -12.10 -6.88 16.18
N PRO A 107 -11.72 -5.61 15.97
CA PRO A 107 -12.50 -4.72 15.12
C PRO A 107 -12.63 -5.32 13.71
N ASP A 108 -13.78 -5.12 13.07
CA ASP A 108 -14.02 -5.63 11.71
C ASP A 108 -12.99 -5.05 10.73
N PRO A 109 -12.14 -5.88 10.10
CA PRO A 109 -11.13 -5.42 9.15
C PRO A 109 -11.70 -4.62 7.98
N LEU A 110 -12.91 -4.97 7.52
CA LEU A 110 -13.54 -4.26 6.41
C LEU A 110 -13.94 -2.85 6.83
N GLN A 111 -14.59 -2.70 7.98
CA GLN A 111 -14.93 -1.40 8.53
C GLN A 111 -13.68 -0.52 8.75
N LEU A 112 -12.59 -1.08 9.29
CA LEU A 112 -11.34 -0.35 9.48
C LEU A 112 -10.75 0.19 8.16
N ALA A 113 -10.80 -0.62 7.09
CA ALA A 113 -10.34 -0.20 5.76
C ALA A 113 -11.26 0.88 5.18
N GLU A 114 -12.57 0.72 5.30
CA GLU A 114 -13.57 1.68 4.82
C GLU A 114 -13.46 3.03 5.53
N ASP A 115 -13.35 3.03 6.87
CA ASP A 115 -13.19 4.23 7.67
C ASP A 115 -11.95 5.03 7.25
N TRP A 116 -10.82 4.32 7.07
CA TRP A 116 -9.59 4.95 6.59
C TRP A 116 -9.77 5.54 5.19
N MET A 117 -10.34 4.79 4.25
CA MET A 117 -10.53 5.25 2.86
C MET A 117 -11.49 6.43 2.76
N VAL A 118 -12.58 6.44 3.54
CA VAL A 118 -13.54 7.53 3.56
C VAL A 118 -12.90 8.80 4.08
N ARG A 119 -12.14 8.74 5.19
CA ARG A 119 -11.45 9.92 5.72
C ARG A 119 -10.37 10.41 4.75
N TRP A 120 -9.60 9.50 4.16
CA TRP A 120 -8.55 9.80 3.18
C TRP A 120 -9.09 10.50 1.93
N ASN A 121 -10.12 9.93 1.29
CA ASN A 121 -10.71 10.52 0.07
C ASN A 121 -11.40 11.86 0.33
N ASN A 122 -11.84 12.12 1.56
CA ASN A 122 -12.43 13.39 1.95
C ASN A 122 -11.41 14.48 2.30
N LEU A 123 -10.10 14.21 2.35
CA LEU A 123 -9.09 15.22 2.71
C LEU A 123 -9.12 16.46 1.82
N SER A 124 -9.60 16.34 0.57
CA SER A 124 -9.70 17.45 -0.37
C SER A 124 -11.06 18.17 -0.35
N ASN A 125 -12.01 17.73 0.47
CA ASN A 125 -13.41 18.18 0.47
C ASN A 125 -13.64 19.40 1.39
N TYR A 126 -12.87 20.45 1.18
CA TYR A 126 -13.02 21.75 1.83
C TYR A 126 -13.16 22.83 0.76
N SER A 127 -13.63 24.01 1.17
CA SER A 127 -13.84 25.14 0.27
C SER A 127 -12.95 26.32 0.63
N LEU A 128 -12.86 27.26 -0.31
CA LEU A 128 -12.35 28.59 -0.05
C LEU A 128 -13.54 29.53 0.12
N SER A 129 -13.52 30.34 1.17
CA SER A 129 -14.45 31.46 1.33
C SER A 129 -14.25 32.50 0.23
N PHE A 130 -15.15 33.47 0.14
CA PHE A 130 -15.01 34.62 -0.77
C PHE A 130 -13.71 35.39 -0.55
N GLU A 131 -13.20 35.42 0.69
CA GLU A 131 -11.93 36.05 1.06
C GLU A 131 -10.69 35.18 0.76
N GLY A 132 -10.88 33.99 0.16
CA GLY A 132 -9.80 33.04 -0.12
C GLY A 132 -9.32 32.25 1.10
N LYS A 133 -9.97 32.38 2.26
CA LYS A 133 -9.65 31.57 3.46
C LYS A 133 -10.19 30.15 3.32
N GLU A 134 -9.41 29.17 3.76
CA GLU A 134 -9.81 27.76 3.82
C GLU A 134 -10.90 27.53 4.88
N VAL A 135 -11.96 26.81 4.51
CA VAL A 135 -13.09 26.49 5.40
C VAL A 135 -13.29 24.97 5.43
N GLY A 136 -13.17 24.34 6.61
CA GLY A 136 -13.40 22.91 6.81
C GLY A 136 -12.17 22.01 6.68
N ARG A 137 -11.02 22.55 6.25
CA ARG A 137 -9.81 21.77 5.96
C ARG A 137 -9.18 21.20 7.24
N GLU A 138 -9.05 22.02 8.27
CA GLU A 138 -8.42 21.62 9.53
C GLU A 138 -9.21 20.49 10.21
N GLU A 139 -10.54 20.56 10.16
CA GLU A 139 -11.43 19.53 10.67
C GLU A 139 -11.24 18.19 9.94
N LEU A 140 -11.02 18.21 8.62
CA LEU A 140 -10.74 17.00 7.85
C LEU A 140 -9.40 16.37 8.23
N VAL A 141 -8.35 17.20 8.37
CA VAL A 141 -7.04 16.74 8.83
C VAL A 141 -7.13 16.18 10.25
N ASN A 142 -7.84 16.85 11.15
CA ASN A 142 -8.05 16.40 12.53
C ASN A 142 -8.79 15.06 12.56
N LYS A 143 -9.88 14.91 11.80
CA LYS A 143 -10.59 13.63 11.65
C LYS A 143 -9.67 12.54 11.13
N MET A 144 -8.82 12.81 10.15
CA MET A 144 -7.86 11.80 9.68
C MET A 144 -6.87 11.42 10.80
N MET A 145 -6.34 12.41 11.53
CA MET A 145 -5.38 12.21 12.61
C MET A 145 -5.94 11.48 13.82
N GLU A 146 -7.25 11.51 14.06
CA GLU A 146 -7.90 10.70 15.11
C GLU A 146 -7.63 9.20 14.96
N LEU A 147 -7.33 8.71 13.75
CA LEU A 147 -7.02 7.30 13.53
C LEU A 147 -5.62 6.91 14.03
N TYR A 148 -4.69 7.86 14.16
CA TYR A 148 -3.27 7.58 14.35
C TYR A 148 -2.87 7.61 15.82
N ALA A 149 -1.94 6.72 16.18
CA ALA A 149 -1.28 6.75 17.48
C ALA A 149 -0.27 7.92 17.54
N PRO A 150 0.04 8.46 18.74
CA PRO A 150 1.02 9.54 18.88
C PRO A 150 2.41 9.19 18.33
N ASP A 151 2.81 7.93 18.44
CA ASP A 151 4.11 7.35 18.08
C ASP A 151 4.11 6.62 16.72
N VAL A 152 3.09 6.87 15.89
CA VAL A 152 2.93 6.19 14.60
C VAL A 152 4.17 6.25 13.70
N VAL A 153 4.45 5.16 13.01
CA VAL A 153 5.45 5.12 11.92
C VAL A 153 4.73 4.95 10.58
N ALA A 154 4.91 5.90 9.67
CA ALA A 154 4.32 5.85 8.33
C ALA A 154 5.38 5.77 7.25
N GLU A 155 5.34 4.74 6.41
CA GLU A 155 6.08 4.68 5.15
C GLU A 155 5.15 5.13 4.02
N VAL A 156 5.51 6.21 3.33
CA VAL A 156 4.63 6.88 2.37
C VAL A 156 5.35 7.13 1.04
N PRO A 157 4.60 7.30 -0.07
CA PRO A 157 5.20 7.62 -1.36
C PRO A 157 5.98 8.94 -1.32
N PRO A 158 6.86 9.18 -2.32
CA PRO A 158 7.43 10.50 -2.53
C PRO A 158 6.35 11.58 -2.56
N HIS A 159 6.61 12.67 -1.85
CA HIS A 159 5.65 13.77 -1.69
C HIS A 159 6.31 15.15 -1.93
N ASP A 160 7.45 15.12 -2.62
CA ASP A 160 8.24 16.23 -3.10
C ASP A 160 8.87 15.80 -4.44
N ASP A 161 8.97 16.72 -5.39
CA ASP A 161 9.38 16.45 -6.78
C ASP A 161 10.86 16.05 -6.88
N GLU A 162 11.69 16.48 -5.93
CA GLU A 162 13.13 16.13 -5.88
C GLU A 162 13.41 14.82 -5.13
N GLN A 163 12.39 14.24 -4.51
CA GLN A 163 12.56 13.15 -3.58
C GLN A 163 12.57 11.79 -4.28
N ILE A 164 13.63 11.02 -4.04
CA ILE A 164 13.79 9.67 -4.60
C ILE A 164 13.38 8.63 -3.56
N GLY A 165 12.39 7.80 -3.88
CA GLY A 165 11.95 6.68 -3.05
C GLY A 165 11.01 7.05 -1.88
N PRO A 166 10.49 6.05 -1.16
CA PRO A 166 9.53 6.28 -0.07
C PRO A 166 10.15 6.99 1.16
N VAL A 167 9.33 7.71 1.93
CA VAL A 167 9.75 8.35 3.20
C VAL A 167 9.19 7.60 4.38
N ILE A 168 10.00 7.48 5.43
CA ILE A 168 9.56 7.04 6.75
C ILE A 168 9.34 8.27 7.64
N LEU A 169 8.08 8.52 8.00
CA LEU A 169 7.64 9.54 8.95
C LEU A 169 7.49 8.88 10.33
N ARG A 170 8.08 9.49 11.36
CA ARG A 170 7.99 8.99 12.75
C ARG A 170 7.27 10.02 13.62
N GLY A 171 6.25 9.56 14.33
CA GLY A 171 5.41 10.38 15.19
C GLY A 171 4.27 11.08 14.46
N SER A 172 3.22 11.37 15.22
CA SER A 172 1.98 11.96 14.71
C SER A 172 2.16 13.34 14.08
N GLU A 173 3.15 14.13 14.50
CA GLU A 173 3.41 15.46 13.93
C GLU A 173 3.86 15.42 12.48
N LEU A 174 4.79 14.51 12.13
CA LEU A 174 5.27 14.36 10.76
C LEU A 174 4.18 13.80 9.86
N VAL A 175 3.40 12.83 10.37
CA VAL A 175 2.25 12.28 9.65
C VAL A 175 1.18 13.35 9.43
N ARG A 176 0.92 14.22 10.42
CA ARG A 176 0.01 15.37 10.28
C ARG A 176 0.48 16.33 9.20
N LYS A 177 1.77 16.71 9.19
CA LYS A 177 2.33 17.59 8.16
C LYS A 177 2.16 17.00 6.75
N TRP A 178 2.37 15.69 6.61
CA TRP A 178 2.16 14.99 5.35
C TRP A 178 0.69 14.99 4.92
N ILE A 179 -0.25 14.65 5.81
CA ILE A 179 -1.69 14.69 5.55
C ILE A 179 -2.16 16.12 5.22
N ASP A 180 -1.67 17.12 5.95
CA ASP A 180 -1.93 18.54 5.72
C ASP A 180 -1.50 18.94 4.30
N ARG A 181 -0.28 18.55 3.89
CA ARG A 181 0.23 18.77 2.53
C ARG A 181 -0.69 18.13 1.49
N ILE A 182 -1.06 16.86 1.64
CA ILE A 182 -1.97 16.17 0.70
C ILE A 182 -3.30 16.93 0.54
N SER A 183 -3.90 17.39 1.64
CA SER A 183 -5.15 18.18 1.60
C SER A 183 -5.00 19.47 0.77
N ARG A 184 -3.82 20.12 0.83
CA ARG A 184 -3.56 21.37 0.12
C ARG A 184 -3.19 21.13 -1.34
N THR A 185 -2.33 20.16 -1.63
CA THR A 185 -1.74 20.00 -2.96
C THR A 185 -2.55 19.10 -3.88
N GLN A 186 -3.42 18.24 -3.34
CA GLN A 186 -4.21 17.29 -4.13
C GLN A 186 -5.72 17.57 -4.03
N VAL A 187 -6.42 17.32 -5.13
CA VAL A 187 -7.88 17.41 -5.24
C VAL A 187 -8.43 16.18 -5.95
N ARG A 188 -9.74 15.93 -5.77
CA ARG A 188 -10.42 14.78 -6.38
C ARG A 188 -9.73 13.46 -6.00
N LEU A 189 -9.35 13.37 -4.73
CA LEU A 189 -8.75 12.17 -4.15
C LEU A 189 -9.71 10.99 -4.31
N LEU A 190 -9.27 9.97 -5.02
CA LEU A 190 -10.05 8.78 -5.34
C LEU A 190 -9.17 7.55 -5.17
N TYR A 191 -9.14 7.04 -3.95
CA TYR A 191 -8.51 5.79 -3.58
C TYR A 191 -9.59 4.74 -3.52
N ILE A 192 -9.58 3.83 -4.50
CA ILE A 192 -10.60 2.80 -4.69
C ILE A 192 -10.01 1.46 -4.30
N GLN A 193 -10.64 0.76 -3.36
CA GLN A 193 -10.32 -0.64 -3.11
C GLN A 193 -10.71 -1.50 -4.30
N ARG A 194 -9.76 -2.31 -4.79
CA ARG A 194 -10.04 -3.25 -5.87
C ARG A 194 -11.07 -4.29 -5.44
N ARG A 195 -12.12 -4.43 -6.25
CA ARG A 195 -13.08 -5.52 -6.12
C ARG A 195 -12.62 -6.69 -6.98
N GLN A 196 -12.67 -7.89 -6.43
CA GLN A 196 -12.45 -9.12 -7.18
C GLN A 196 -13.77 -9.80 -7.47
N THR A 197 -13.93 -10.29 -8.69
CA THR A 197 -15.08 -11.10 -9.12
C THR A 197 -14.57 -12.46 -9.58
N LYS A 198 -15.31 -13.53 -9.26
CA LYS A 198 -15.05 -14.85 -9.83
C LYS A 198 -16.36 -15.45 -10.34
N ARG A 199 -16.83 -14.91 -11.47
CA ARG A 199 -18.08 -15.27 -12.19
C ARG A 199 -19.38 -14.73 -11.57
N GLN A 200 -19.32 -13.84 -10.57
CA GLN A 200 -20.48 -13.08 -10.05
C GLN A 200 -20.44 -11.62 -10.52
N PHE A 201 -21.62 -10.99 -10.63
CA PHE A 201 -21.76 -9.58 -10.99
C PHE A 201 -21.34 -8.64 -9.86
N GLU A 202 -21.55 -9.05 -8.61
CA GLU A 202 -21.13 -8.29 -7.43
C GLU A 202 -19.69 -8.65 -7.05
N GLY A 203 -18.77 -7.68 -7.14
CA GLY A 203 -17.39 -7.85 -6.75
C GLY A 203 -17.18 -7.68 -5.24
N THR A 204 -16.36 -8.56 -4.66
CA THR A 204 -16.00 -8.55 -3.24
C THR A 204 -14.82 -7.64 -2.98
N LYS A 205 -14.90 -6.81 -1.94
CA LYS A 205 -13.79 -6.03 -1.40
C LYS A 205 -12.90 -6.96 -0.55
N LEU A 206 -11.68 -7.23 -1.01
CA LEU A 206 -10.75 -8.06 -0.25
C LEU A 206 -9.92 -7.21 0.70
N VAL A 207 -10.02 -7.53 1.98
CA VAL A 207 -9.13 -7.04 3.05
C VAL A 207 -8.51 -8.26 3.71
N TYR A 208 -7.19 -8.35 3.70
CA TYR A 208 -6.47 -9.37 4.46
C TYR A 208 -6.25 -8.85 5.87
N SER A 209 -6.39 -9.72 6.86
CA SER A 209 -6.17 -9.34 8.26
C SER A 209 -5.42 -10.42 9.03
N THR A 210 -4.68 -10.01 10.05
CA THR A 210 -4.00 -10.92 10.97
C THR A 210 -3.89 -10.30 12.36
N PRO A 211 -4.17 -11.04 13.45
CA PRO A 211 -3.87 -10.56 14.80
C PRO A 211 -2.36 -10.43 14.97
N LEU A 212 -1.90 -9.36 15.61
CA LEU A 212 -0.47 -9.13 15.83
C LEU A 212 0.00 -9.80 17.12
N PRO A 213 1.23 -10.38 17.17
CA PRO A 213 1.78 -11.03 18.36
C PRO A 213 1.87 -10.13 19.60
N TRP A 214 2.04 -8.82 19.39
CA TRP A 214 2.10 -7.80 20.43
C TRP A 214 0.74 -7.13 20.74
N GLY A 215 -0.35 -7.66 20.20
CA GLY A 215 -1.70 -7.11 20.36
C GLY A 215 -2.12 -6.20 19.20
N GLY A 216 -3.45 -6.06 19.01
CA GLY A 216 -4.02 -5.37 17.87
C GLY A 216 -4.20 -6.24 16.61
N VAL A 217 -4.39 -5.58 15.47
CA VAL A 217 -4.68 -6.22 14.17
C VAL A 217 -3.93 -5.53 13.04
N GLY A 218 -3.27 -6.31 12.20
CA GLY A 218 -2.73 -5.85 10.92
C GLY A 218 -3.76 -6.08 9.82
N ILE A 219 -3.98 -5.10 8.96
CA ILE A 219 -4.84 -5.22 7.78
C ILE A 219 -4.13 -4.73 6.51
N SER A 220 -4.49 -5.30 5.36
CA SER A 220 -3.99 -4.84 4.06
C SER A 220 -5.00 -5.03 2.93
N TRP A 221 -4.94 -4.15 1.95
CA TRP A 221 -5.76 -4.23 0.74
C TRP A 221 -5.11 -3.51 -0.44
N GLU A 222 -5.53 -3.88 -1.65
CA GLU A 222 -5.12 -3.23 -2.88
C GLU A 222 -5.99 -2.03 -3.21
N ILE A 223 -5.38 -0.99 -3.78
CA ILE A 223 -6.03 0.22 -4.22
C ILE A 223 -5.67 0.58 -5.66
N ILE A 224 -6.54 1.36 -6.29
CA ILE A 224 -6.17 2.27 -7.38
C ILE A 224 -6.26 3.68 -6.78
N ALA A 225 -5.15 4.41 -6.79
CA ALA A 225 -5.10 5.79 -6.36
C ALA A 225 -5.22 6.70 -7.59
N ALA A 226 -6.14 7.64 -7.55
CA ALA A 226 -6.25 8.70 -8.54
C ALA A 226 -6.46 10.05 -7.85
N TRP A 227 -5.83 11.10 -8.39
CA TRP A 227 -5.97 12.47 -7.90
C TRP A 227 -5.63 13.48 -8.99
N SER A 228 -5.90 14.75 -8.74
CA SER A 228 -5.35 15.85 -9.53
C SER A 228 -4.51 16.76 -8.65
N ARG A 229 -3.41 17.29 -9.18
CA ARG A 229 -2.65 18.34 -8.52
C ARG A 229 -3.46 19.65 -8.54
N ARG A 230 -3.52 20.35 -7.42
CA ARG A 230 -4.34 21.56 -7.29
C ARG A 230 -3.82 22.70 -8.16
N GLU A 231 -2.50 22.85 -8.22
CA GLU A 231 -1.79 23.94 -8.91
C GLU A 231 -2.09 23.99 -10.40
N ASP A 232 -1.91 22.88 -11.12
CA ASP A 232 -1.96 22.82 -12.58
C ASP A 232 -3.01 21.85 -13.13
N ARG A 233 -3.78 21.20 -12.25
CA ARG A 233 -4.84 20.25 -12.60
C ARG A 233 -4.35 19.00 -13.34
N ARG A 234 -3.03 18.73 -13.38
CA ARG A 234 -2.51 17.47 -13.92
C ARG A 234 -3.10 16.31 -13.11
N LYS A 235 -3.51 15.27 -13.83
CA LYS A 235 -4.19 14.11 -13.27
C LYS A 235 -3.18 12.99 -13.12
N PHE A 236 -3.25 12.28 -12.00
CA PHE A 236 -2.35 11.19 -11.68
C PHE A 236 -3.16 9.96 -11.32
N THR A 237 -2.66 8.80 -11.72
CA THR A 237 -3.22 7.50 -11.34
C THR A 237 -2.10 6.50 -11.10
N GLY A 238 -2.31 5.56 -10.17
CA GLY A 238 -1.37 4.48 -9.94
C GLY A 238 -2.01 3.32 -9.18
N PRO A 239 -1.67 2.06 -9.51
CA PRO A 239 -2.00 0.93 -8.66
C PRO A 239 -1.22 1.03 -7.34
N GLY A 240 -1.80 0.53 -6.25
CA GLY A 240 -1.17 0.61 -4.95
C GLY A 240 -1.69 -0.39 -3.95
N SER A 241 -1.17 -0.30 -2.74
CA SER A 241 -1.61 -1.10 -1.60
C SER A 241 -1.45 -0.31 -0.31
N VAL A 242 -2.36 -0.57 0.62
CA VAL A 242 -2.35 0.01 1.96
C VAL A 242 -2.12 -1.10 2.97
N PHE A 243 -1.22 -0.88 3.91
CA PHE A 243 -0.97 -1.74 5.06
C PHE A 243 -1.13 -0.91 6.33
N LEU A 244 -2.05 -1.30 7.19
CA LEU A 244 -2.25 -0.68 8.49
C LEU A 244 -1.98 -1.70 9.59
N GLN A 245 -1.35 -1.26 10.66
CA GLN A 245 -1.33 -1.97 11.92
C GLN A 245 -2.05 -1.10 12.92
N TYR A 246 -3.06 -1.69 13.57
CA TYR A 246 -3.79 -1.08 14.66
C TYR A 246 -3.30 -1.69 15.97
N ASN A 247 -2.98 -0.85 16.94
CA ASN A 247 -2.61 -1.29 18.28
C ASN A 247 -3.85 -1.75 19.08
N ALA A 248 -3.63 -2.19 20.32
CA ALA A 248 -4.72 -2.64 21.20
C ALA A 248 -5.76 -1.55 21.53
N ALA A 249 -5.40 -0.27 21.40
CA ALA A 249 -6.30 0.87 21.57
C ALA A 249 -7.08 1.25 20.29
N GLY A 250 -6.94 0.45 19.21
CA GLY A 250 -7.61 0.72 17.94
C GLY A 250 -7.05 1.92 17.18
N LYS A 251 -5.80 2.33 17.47
CA LYS A 251 -5.10 3.40 16.75
C LYS A 251 -4.05 2.82 15.81
N ILE A 252 -3.85 3.47 14.67
CA ILE A 252 -2.83 3.10 13.69
C ILE A 252 -1.45 3.40 14.28
N ASP A 253 -0.67 2.36 14.57
CA ASP A 253 0.71 2.47 15.02
C ASP A 253 1.71 2.34 13.85
N ARG A 254 1.29 1.70 12.75
CA ARG A 254 2.05 1.66 11.50
C ARG A 254 1.16 1.80 10.27
N LEU A 255 1.58 2.70 9.38
CA LEU A 255 1.05 2.83 8.02
C LEU A 255 2.15 2.49 7.02
N ARG A 256 1.84 1.71 5.99
CA ARG A 256 2.62 1.70 4.75
C ARG A 256 1.67 1.92 3.59
N LEU A 257 1.88 3.00 2.86
CA LEU A 257 1.16 3.32 1.64
C LEU A 257 2.12 3.18 0.47
N TYR A 258 1.86 2.22 -0.40
CA TYR A 258 2.57 2.10 -1.67
C TYR A 258 1.63 2.51 -2.78
N VAL A 259 2.08 3.46 -3.59
CA VAL A 259 1.50 3.75 -4.90
C VAL A 259 2.65 3.52 -5.88
N GLY A 260 2.44 2.59 -6.81
CA GLY A 260 3.43 2.13 -7.78
C GLY A 260 3.73 3.17 -8.85
N GLU A 261 3.87 2.78 -10.11
CA GLU A 261 4.12 3.69 -11.24
C GLU A 261 3.01 4.74 -11.36
N ILE A 262 3.22 5.89 -10.72
CA ILE A 262 2.33 7.05 -10.79
C ILE A 262 2.46 7.60 -12.20
N SER A 263 1.40 7.44 -12.98
CA SER A 263 1.33 7.95 -14.33
C SER A 263 0.52 9.23 -14.36
N GLU A 264 1.03 10.23 -15.06
CA GLU A 264 0.20 11.35 -15.49
C GLU A 264 -0.81 10.84 -16.53
N VAL A 265 -2.07 11.26 -16.37
CA VAL A 265 -3.14 10.95 -17.32
C VAL A 265 -3.34 12.12 -18.26
N THR A 266 -2.88 11.97 -19.50
CA THR A 266 -3.14 12.90 -20.61
C THR A 266 -4.42 12.49 -21.33
N ALA A 267 -5.31 13.44 -21.62
CA ALA A 267 -6.44 13.16 -22.51
C ALA A 267 -5.92 12.93 -23.93
N LEU A 268 -6.45 11.90 -24.59
CA LEU A 268 -6.21 11.62 -26.02
C LEU A 268 -6.94 12.65 -26.90
#